data_AF-A0A936QI32-F1
#
_entry.id   AF-A0A936QI32-F1
#
_cell.length_a   1.000
_cell.length_b   1.000
_cell.length_c   1.000
_cell.angle_alpha   90.00
_cell.angle_beta   90.00
_cell.angle_gamma   90.00
#
_symmetry.space_group_name_H-M   'P 1'
#
loop_
_entity.id
_entity.type
_entity.pdbx_description
1 polymer ?
#
loop_
_entity_poly.entity_id
_entity_poly.type
_entity_poly.pdbx_seq_one_letter_code
_entity_poly.pdbx_strand_id
1 'polypeptide(L)'
;MKTIITILCINLFVLFFSDCSTAQNPTYNVTAKNFITTDSIGSGNYDAVTFDLYIEHTNVGVSGPFEFALGQYYFNLNSALGVTADYAYFIVPGSTQFTNVSAVPRNPTYVSPDATSPSGASLRVNSNTVLGAGSGPIVSSVFPGTRVCTMKFKKKVGSFPIVEANMIWRIAFTKSVLKSICLCRNYKY
;
A
#
# COMPACT_ATOMS: atom_id res chain seq x y z
N MET A 1 11.15 17.11 51.85
CA MET A 1 10.52 17.51 50.58
C MET A 1 11.37 17.19 49.35
N LYS A 2 12.64 17.59 49.27
CA LYS A 2 13.50 17.34 48.09
C LYS A 2 13.57 15.86 47.68
N THR A 3 13.75 14.95 48.65
CA THR A 3 13.86 13.50 48.40
C THR A 3 12.60 12.85 47.82
N ILE A 4 11.42 13.32 48.23
CA ILE A 4 10.13 12.79 47.75
C ILE A 4 9.91 13.18 46.29
N ILE A 5 10.25 14.42 45.91
CA ILE A 5 10.14 14.91 44.53
C ILE A 5 11.09 14.13 43.61
N THR A 6 12.32 13.87 44.04
CA THR A 6 13.30 13.10 43.25
C THR A 6 12.83 11.67 42.99
N ILE A 7 12.29 10.98 44.00
CA ILE A 7 11.74 9.63 43.85
C ILE A 7 10.53 9.64 42.91
N LEU A 8 9.67 10.65 42.99
CA LEU A 8 8.51 10.80 42.10
C LEU A 8 8.96 10.98 40.64
N CYS A 9 9.94 11.86 40.38
CA CYS A 9 10.47 12.09 39.04
C CYS A 9 11.14 10.85 38.45
N ILE A 10 11.89 10.07 39.26
CA ILE A 10 12.53 8.83 38.80
C ILE A 10 11.47 7.78 38.43
N ASN A 11 10.44 7.59 39.27
CA ASN A 11 9.35 6.66 38.96
C ASN A 11 8.59 7.09 37.69
N LEU A 12 8.32 8.37 37.53
CA LEU A 12 7.68 8.89 36.32
C LEU A 12 8.55 8.61 35.09
N PHE A 13 9.85 8.84 35.17
CA PHE A 13 10.80 8.57 34.08
C PHE A 13 10.86 7.08 33.74
N VAL A 14 10.89 6.19 34.74
CA VAL A 14 10.90 4.73 34.52
C VAL A 14 9.59 4.26 33.87
N LEU A 15 8.44 4.82 34.26
CA LEU A 15 7.15 4.53 33.63
C LEU A 15 7.12 4.98 32.17
N PHE A 16 7.62 6.19 31.86
CA PHE A 16 7.69 6.68 30.48
C PHE A 16 8.65 5.87 29.59
N PHE A 17 9.75 5.35 30.13
CA PHE A 17 10.72 4.55 29.36
C PHE A 17 10.26 3.11 29.12
N SER A 18 9.47 2.55 30.03
CA SER A 18 8.95 1.18 29.90
C SER A 18 7.98 1.08 28.70
N ASP A 19 7.19 2.12 28.44
CA ASP A 19 6.19 2.14 27.36
C ASP A 19 6.78 2.30 25.93
N CYS A 20 7.92 2.98 25.71
CA CYS A 20 8.52 3.04 24.35
C CYS A 20 9.24 1.71 23.98
N SER A 21 9.50 0.81 24.94
CA SER A 21 10.17 -0.49 24.67
C SER A 21 9.26 -1.56 24.06
N THR A 22 7.94 -1.41 24.18
CA THR A 22 6.94 -2.36 23.65
C THR A 22 6.25 -1.89 22.37
N ALA A 23 6.54 -0.66 21.91
CA ALA A 23 5.98 -0.11 20.69
C ALA A 23 6.47 -0.89 19.47
N GLN A 24 5.54 -1.56 18.79
CA GLN A 24 5.83 -2.27 17.54
C GLN A 24 5.40 -1.46 16.32
N ASN A 25 6.20 -1.51 15.27
CA ASN A 25 5.85 -0.89 14.00
C ASN A 25 4.63 -1.60 13.38
N PRO A 26 3.73 -0.85 12.72
CA PRO A 26 2.64 -1.45 11.97
C PRO A 26 3.20 -2.30 10.83
N THR A 27 2.56 -3.43 10.61
CA THR A 27 2.84 -4.36 9.51
C THR A 27 1.62 -4.43 8.62
N TYR A 28 1.85 -4.50 7.32
CA TYR A 28 0.78 -4.49 6.33
C TYR A 28 0.92 -5.64 5.36
N ASN A 29 -0.21 -6.25 5.03
CA ASN A 29 -0.34 -7.16 3.90
C ASN A 29 -1.03 -6.42 2.75
N VAL A 30 -0.59 -6.69 1.52
CA VAL A 30 -1.12 -6.05 0.31
C VAL A 30 -1.61 -7.14 -0.63
N THR A 31 -2.86 -7.06 -1.08
CA THR A 31 -3.47 -8.08 -1.92
C THR A 31 -4.18 -7.50 -3.15
N ALA A 32 -4.16 -8.25 -4.26
CA ALA A 32 -5.00 -8.00 -5.43
C ALA A 32 -6.19 -8.96 -5.40
N LYS A 33 -7.40 -8.46 -5.66
CA LYS A 33 -8.62 -9.27 -5.71
C LYS A 33 -9.56 -8.80 -6.82
N ASN A 34 -10.63 -9.57 -7.03
CA ASN A 34 -11.73 -9.21 -7.93
C ASN A 34 -11.27 -8.93 -9.36
N PHE A 35 -10.47 -9.84 -9.90
CA PHE A 35 -10.02 -9.76 -11.29
C PHE A 35 -11.20 -9.94 -12.24
N ILE A 36 -11.43 -8.93 -13.09
CA ILE A 36 -12.47 -8.93 -14.11
C ILE A 36 -11.80 -8.60 -15.44
N THR A 37 -11.87 -9.53 -16.39
CA THR A 37 -11.46 -9.29 -17.77
C THR A 37 -12.65 -8.79 -18.58
N THR A 38 -12.42 -7.76 -19.40
CA THR A 38 -13.45 -7.15 -20.26
C THR A 38 -13.03 -7.28 -21.71
N ASP A 39 -14.01 -7.59 -22.55
CA ASP A 39 -13.93 -7.46 -24.00
C ASP A 39 -14.71 -6.20 -24.39
N SER A 40 -14.01 -5.11 -24.64
CA SER A 40 -14.64 -3.83 -24.98
C SER A 40 -15.26 -3.81 -26.39
N ILE A 41 -15.02 -4.83 -27.22
CA ILE A 41 -15.44 -4.86 -28.63
C ILE A 41 -16.35 -6.05 -28.98
N GLY A 42 -16.60 -6.96 -28.04
CA GLY A 42 -17.53 -8.10 -28.19
C GLY A 42 -17.07 -9.17 -29.18
N SER A 43 -15.76 -9.27 -29.45
CA SER A 43 -15.19 -10.17 -30.44
C SER A 43 -14.64 -11.49 -29.86
N GLY A 44 -14.82 -11.74 -28.56
CA GLY A 44 -14.22 -12.86 -27.84
C GLY A 44 -12.76 -12.61 -27.43
N ASN A 45 -12.32 -11.35 -27.50
CA ASN A 45 -10.94 -10.94 -27.24
C ASN A 45 -10.88 -9.96 -26.07
N TYR A 46 -10.29 -10.38 -24.95
CA TYR A 46 -10.15 -9.51 -23.77
C TYR A 46 -9.12 -8.41 -24.01
N ASP A 47 -9.51 -7.15 -23.86
CA ASP A 47 -8.65 -5.97 -24.08
C ASP A 47 -8.40 -5.17 -22.80
N ALA A 48 -9.11 -5.49 -21.70
CA ALA A 48 -8.92 -4.87 -20.41
C ALA A 48 -9.00 -5.88 -19.25
N VAL A 49 -8.26 -5.61 -18.19
CA VAL A 49 -8.43 -6.27 -16.88
C VAL A 49 -8.56 -5.21 -15.79
N THR A 50 -9.50 -5.42 -14.89
CA THR A 50 -9.75 -4.58 -13.72
C THR A 50 -9.59 -5.43 -12.47
N PHE A 51 -8.97 -4.89 -11.43
CA PHE A 51 -8.79 -5.57 -10.16
C PHE A 51 -8.70 -4.57 -9.01
N ASP A 52 -9.02 -5.02 -7.81
CA ASP A 52 -8.98 -4.22 -6.59
C ASP A 52 -7.68 -4.46 -5.83
N LEU A 53 -7.05 -3.37 -5.38
CA LEU A 53 -5.91 -3.39 -4.48
C LEU A 53 -6.39 -3.15 -3.04
N TYR A 54 -6.06 -4.06 -2.14
CA TYR A 54 -6.34 -3.96 -0.71
C TYR A 54 -5.07 -3.90 0.12
N ILE A 55 -5.13 -3.15 1.23
CA ILE A 55 -4.10 -3.14 2.28
C ILE A 55 -4.74 -3.53 3.61
N GLU A 56 -4.11 -4.46 4.32
CA GLU A 56 -4.58 -5.01 5.60
C GLU A 56 -3.52 -4.75 6.67
N HIS A 57 -3.93 -4.26 7.85
CA HIS A 57 -3.04 -4.05 8.98
C HIS A 57 -2.97 -5.32 9.83
N THR A 58 -1.85 -6.04 9.75
CA THR A 58 -1.73 -7.43 10.24
C THR A 58 -1.42 -7.56 11.73
N ASN A 59 -0.99 -6.49 12.40
CA ASN A 59 -0.57 -6.55 13.81
C ASN A 59 -1.20 -5.45 14.70
N VAL A 60 -2.41 -4.97 14.38
CA VAL A 60 -3.13 -3.94 15.18
C VAL A 60 -3.17 -4.26 16.67
N GLY A 61 -3.32 -5.54 17.05
CA GLY A 61 -3.38 -5.96 18.45
C GLY A 61 -2.12 -5.63 19.27
N VAL A 62 -0.98 -5.39 18.62
CA VAL A 62 0.30 -5.08 19.27
C VAL A 62 0.86 -3.69 18.89
N SER A 63 0.59 -3.19 17.68
CA SER A 63 1.02 -1.85 17.25
C SER A 63 0.00 -0.75 17.52
N GLY A 64 -1.24 -1.11 17.86
CA GLY A 64 -2.37 -0.17 17.91
C GLY A 64 -2.84 0.27 16.51
N PRO A 65 -3.88 1.12 16.43
CA PRO A 65 -4.30 1.72 15.18
C PRO A 65 -3.21 2.66 14.64
N PHE A 66 -2.97 2.61 13.32
CA PHE A 66 -1.97 3.45 12.67
C PHE A 66 -2.56 4.12 11.42
N GLU A 67 -2.19 5.38 11.22
CA GLU A 67 -2.57 6.17 10.05
C GLU A 67 -1.64 5.86 8.88
N PHE A 68 -2.22 5.40 7.77
CA PHE A 68 -1.47 5.16 6.58
C PHE A 68 -1.05 6.50 5.93
N ALA A 69 0.24 6.81 5.96
CA ALA A 69 0.76 8.09 5.47
C ALA A 69 1.17 8.06 3.99
N LEU A 70 1.76 6.94 3.54
CA LEU A 70 2.36 6.79 2.22
C LEU A 70 2.50 5.30 1.88
N GLY A 71 2.24 4.94 0.62
CA GLY A 71 2.67 3.65 0.08
C GLY A 71 3.00 3.74 -1.41
N GLN A 72 4.09 3.08 -1.78
CA GLN A 72 4.48 2.86 -3.17
C GLN A 72 4.38 1.35 -3.44
N TYR A 73 3.67 0.99 -4.50
CA TYR A 73 3.41 -0.41 -4.83
C TYR A 73 4.01 -0.76 -6.17
N TYR A 74 4.60 -1.96 -6.26
CA TYR A 74 5.26 -2.43 -7.46
C TYR A 74 4.59 -3.73 -7.88
N PHE A 75 4.24 -3.81 -9.15
CA PHE A 75 3.72 -5.03 -9.76
C PHE A 75 4.71 -5.54 -10.78
N ASN A 76 4.97 -6.83 -10.72
CA ASN A 76 5.69 -7.51 -11.78
C ASN A 76 4.67 -7.97 -12.77
N LEU A 77 4.81 -7.47 -13.98
CA LEU A 77 3.98 -7.93 -15.08
C LEU A 77 4.60 -9.24 -15.58
N ASN A 78 3.79 -10.29 -15.66
CA ASN A 78 4.21 -11.55 -16.26
C ASN A 78 4.63 -11.31 -17.72
N SER A 79 5.80 -11.79 -18.14
CA SER A 79 6.26 -11.67 -19.52
C SER A 79 5.28 -12.26 -20.53
N ALA A 80 4.50 -13.26 -20.13
CA ALA A 80 3.43 -13.87 -20.92
C ALA A 80 2.30 -12.89 -21.28
N LEU A 81 2.15 -11.76 -20.57
CA LEU A 81 1.20 -10.72 -20.94
C LEU A 81 1.62 -9.94 -22.19
N GLY A 82 2.86 -10.10 -22.70
CA GLY A 82 3.36 -9.34 -23.84
C GLY A 82 3.73 -7.90 -23.45
N VAL A 83 4.42 -7.77 -22.32
CA VAL A 83 4.63 -6.52 -21.59
C VAL A 83 5.42 -5.50 -22.42
N THR A 84 4.69 -4.58 -23.04
CA THR A 84 5.18 -3.49 -23.89
C THR A 84 4.64 -2.15 -23.35
N ALA A 85 5.09 -1.01 -23.89
CA ALA A 85 4.56 0.31 -23.51
C ALA A 85 3.12 0.59 -24.04
N ASP A 86 2.50 -0.41 -24.67
CA ASP A 86 1.24 -0.29 -25.41
C ASP A 86 0.00 -0.46 -24.53
N TYR A 87 0.13 -0.27 -23.22
CA TYR A 87 -0.99 -0.31 -22.31
C TYR A 87 -1.30 1.07 -21.73
N ALA A 88 -2.58 1.29 -21.50
CA ALA A 88 -3.10 2.33 -20.64
C ALA A 88 -3.31 1.75 -19.25
N TYR A 89 -2.74 2.42 -18.25
CA TYR A 89 -2.86 2.06 -16.85
C TYR A 89 -3.46 3.24 -16.10
N PHE A 90 -4.53 2.99 -15.34
CA PHE A 90 -5.14 4.04 -14.54
C PHE A 90 -5.83 3.48 -13.31
N ILE A 91 -5.89 4.31 -12.28
CA ILE A 91 -6.74 4.11 -11.12
C ILE A 91 -8.16 4.55 -11.49
N VAL A 92 -9.15 3.71 -11.22
CA VAL A 92 -10.56 4.06 -11.40
C VAL A 92 -10.93 5.16 -10.38
N PRO A 93 -11.40 6.34 -10.82
CA PRO A 93 -11.75 7.43 -9.91
C PRO A 93 -12.83 7.01 -8.90
N GLY A 94 -12.72 7.46 -7.65
CA GLY A 94 -13.69 7.18 -6.60
C GLY A 94 -13.73 5.73 -6.10
N SER A 95 -12.77 4.88 -6.51
CA SER A 95 -12.75 3.46 -6.13
C SER A 95 -12.18 3.20 -4.73
N THR A 96 -11.47 4.15 -4.12
CA THR A 96 -10.84 3.97 -2.81
C THR A 96 -11.87 3.82 -1.68
N GLN A 97 -11.48 3.11 -0.62
CA GLN A 97 -12.17 3.11 0.67
C GLN A 97 -11.43 3.95 1.73
N PHE A 98 -10.35 4.64 1.34
CA PHE A 98 -9.69 5.58 2.24
C PHE A 98 -10.61 6.76 2.58
N THR A 99 -10.64 7.11 3.87
CA THR A 99 -11.39 8.27 4.38
C THR A 99 -10.82 9.59 3.85
N ASN A 100 -9.51 9.64 3.60
CA ASN A 100 -8.85 10.76 2.93
C ASN A 100 -8.47 10.37 1.49
N VAL A 101 -9.12 11.00 0.51
CA VAL A 101 -8.82 10.77 -0.92
C VAL A 101 -7.42 11.22 -1.34
N SER A 102 -6.78 12.11 -0.58
CA SER A 102 -5.38 12.50 -0.80
C SER A 102 -4.39 11.40 -0.43
N ALA A 103 -4.86 10.34 0.25
CA ALA A 103 -4.10 9.12 0.51
C ALA A 103 -4.03 8.18 -0.70
N VAL A 104 -4.88 8.41 -1.71
CA VAL A 104 -4.95 7.57 -2.89
C VAL A 104 -3.65 7.71 -3.69
N PRO A 105 -3.01 6.59 -4.05
CA PRO A 105 -1.80 6.63 -4.87
C PRO A 105 -2.05 7.30 -6.21
N ARG A 106 -0.98 7.76 -6.85
CA ARG A 106 -1.06 8.33 -8.20
C ARG A 106 -1.07 7.22 -9.23
N ASN A 107 -1.52 7.58 -10.45
CA ASN A 107 -1.51 6.65 -11.57
C ASN A 107 -0.13 6.01 -11.75
N PRO A 108 -0.11 4.71 -12.08
CA PRO A 108 1.13 3.98 -12.13
C PRO A 108 1.98 4.35 -13.35
N THR A 109 3.29 4.12 -13.23
CA THR A 109 4.25 4.29 -14.31
C THR A 109 4.79 2.93 -14.72
N TYR A 110 4.78 2.65 -16.02
CA TYR A 110 5.44 1.48 -16.59
C TYR A 110 6.96 1.69 -16.61
N VAL A 111 7.73 0.71 -16.14
CA VAL A 111 9.20 0.75 -16.14
C VAL A 111 9.75 -0.50 -16.81
N SER A 112 10.53 -0.29 -17.87
CA SER A 112 11.28 -1.33 -18.58
C SER A 112 12.52 -0.69 -19.25
N PRO A 113 13.73 -1.26 -19.08
CA PRO A 113 14.02 -2.41 -18.23
C PRO A 113 13.96 -2.06 -16.74
N ASP A 114 13.45 -2.97 -15.92
CA ASP A 114 13.53 -2.90 -14.46
C ASP A 114 14.42 -4.01 -13.92
N ALA A 115 15.65 -3.64 -13.53
CA ALA A 115 16.65 -4.57 -12.98
C ALA A 115 16.21 -5.22 -11.66
N THR A 116 15.23 -4.65 -10.96
CA THR A 116 14.68 -5.28 -9.76
C THR A 116 13.65 -6.35 -10.08
N SER A 117 13.21 -6.44 -11.34
CA SER A 117 12.17 -7.35 -11.79
C SER A 117 12.64 -8.65 -12.43
N PRO A 118 12.31 -9.84 -11.86
CA PRO A 118 12.39 -11.12 -12.54
C PRO A 118 11.83 -11.19 -13.96
N SER A 119 10.80 -10.38 -14.28
CA SER A 119 10.26 -10.32 -15.65
C SER A 119 10.88 -9.22 -16.52
N GLY A 120 11.85 -8.46 -16.02
CA GLY A 120 12.50 -7.35 -16.71
C GLY A 120 11.64 -6.08 -16.85
N ALA A 121 10.38 -6.11 -16.42
CA ALA A 121 9.48 -4.97 -16.42
C ALA A 121 8.64 -4.91 -15.14
N SER A 122 8.23 -3.71 -14.74
CA SER A 122 7.31 -3.51 -13.62
C SER A 122 6.33 -2.36 -13.88
N LEU A 123 5.20 -2.42 -13.19
CA LEU A 123 4.29 -1.30 -13.05
C LEU A 123 4.45 -0.72 -11.64
N ARG A 124 4.80 0.56 -11.55
CA ARG A 124 5.06 1.24 -10.28
C ARG A 124 3.91 2.18 -9.96
N VAL A 125 3.07 1.81 -9.01
CA VAL A 125 2.05 2.71 -8.45
C VAL A 125 2.77 3.72 -7.57
N ASN A 126 2.83 4.94 -8.06
CA ASN A 126 3.52 6.02 -7.37
C ASN A 126 2.74 6.41 -6.12
N SER A 127 3.48 6.70 -5.06
CA SER A 127 2.87 7.22 -3.84
C SER A 127 2.12 8.54 -4.11
N ASN A 128 1.16 8.79 -3.25
CA ASN A 128 0.54 10.09 -3.06
C ASN A 128 1.56 11.13 -2.54
N THR A 129 1.13 12.39 -2.48
CA THR A 129 1.85 13.41 -1.70
C THR A 129 1.83 13.01 -0.22
N VAL A 130 2.97 13.18 0.48
CA VAL A 130 3.09 12.85 1.89
C VAL A 130 1.98 13.56 2.67
N LEU A 131 1.19 12.77 3.41
CA LEU A 131 0.18 13.31 4.31
C LEU A 131 0.84 13.71 5.63
N GLY A 132 0.43 14.86 6.17
CA GLY A 132 0.79 15.25 7.53
C GLY A 132 0.20 14.28 8.55
N ALA A 133 0.78 14.25 9.74
CA ALA A 133 0.23 13.49 10.86
C ALA A 133 -1.22 13.91 11.15
N GLY A 134 -2.09 12.96 11.48
CA GLY A 134 -3.51 13.19 11.71
C GLY A 134 -4.38 13.20 10.44
N SER A 135 -3.77 13.05 9.27
CA SER A 135 -4.47 13.14 7.98
C SER A 135 -4.52 11.83 7.22
N GLY A 136 -3.88 10.76 7.71
CA GLY A 136 -3.87 9.46 7.05
C GLY A 136 -5.13 8.64 7.33
N PRO A 137 -5.60 7.80 6.39
CA PRO A 137 -6.69 6.87 6.66
C PRO A 137 -6.24 5.76 7.61
N ILE A 138 -7.18 5.29 8.43
CA ILE A 138 -6.99 4.07 9.24
C ILE A 138 -7.23 2.86 8.35
N VAL A 139 -6.26 1.95 8.33
CA VAL A 139 -6.33 0.71 7.57
C VAL A 139 -6.99 -0.39 8.42
N SER A 140 -7.94 -1.10 7.83
CA SER A 140 -8.64 -2.23 8.46
C SER A 140 -7.68 -3.39 8.75
N SER A 141 -7.86 -4.04 9.89
CA SER A 141 -7.20 -5.30 10.25
C SER A 141 -8.00 -6.54 9.87
N VAL A 142 -9.18 -6.37 9.25
CA VAL A 142 -10.04 -7.47 8.85
C VAL A 142 -9.82 -7.74 7.37
N PHE A 143 -9.33 -8.94 7.03
CA PHE A 143 -9.16 -9.41 5.66
C PHE A 143 -10.42 -9.20 4.80
N PRO A 144 -10.32 -8.65 3.57
CA PRO A 144 -9.09 -8.37 2.81
C PRO A 144 -8.37 -7.06 3.16
N GLY A 145 -8.85 -6.31 4.16
CA GLY A 145 -8.34 -4.99 4.54
C GLY A 145 -9.15 -3.85 3.93
N THR A 146 -8.54 -2.67 3.83
CA THR A 146 -9.13 -1.48 3.20
C THR A 146 -8.74 -1.44 1.72
N ARG A 147 -9.71 -1.23 0.83
CA ARG A 147 -9.43 -1.04 -0.61
C ARG A 147 -8.70 0.28 -0.83
N VAL A 148 -7.46 0.21 -1.31
CA VAL A 148 -6.65 1.38 -1.69
C VAL A 148 -7.22 2.01 -2.95
N CYS A 149 -7.40 1.22 -3.99
CA CYS A 149 -7.95 1.63 -5.28
C CYS A 149 -8.35 0.43 -6.14
N THR A 150 -9.16 0.68 -7.15
CA THR A 150 -9.37 -0.24 -8.27
C THR A 150 -8.45 0.17 -9.41
N MET A 151 -7.68 -0.78 -9.92
CA MET A 151 -6.75 -0.61 -11.02
C MET A 151 -7.39 -1.13 -12.31
N LYS A 152 -7.24 -0.38 -13.40
CA LYS A 152 -7.61 -0.83 -14.74
C LYS A 152 -6.40 -0.82 -15.65
N PHE A 153 -6.20 -1.95 -16.31
CA PHE A 153 -5.14 -2.21 -17.27
C PHE A 153 -5.80 -2.49 -18.61
N LYS A 154 -5.58 -1.63 -19.60
CA LYS A 154 -6.18 -1.73 -20.94
C LYS A 154 -5.10 -1.73 -22.00
N LYS A 155 -5.18 -2.63 -22.97
CA LYS A 155 -4.30 -2.61 -24.13
C LYS A 155 -4.74 -1.51 -25.10
N LYS A 156 -3.79 -0.75 -25.64
CA LYS A 156 -4.08 0.32 -26.63
C LYS A 156 -4.44 -0.28 -27.99
N VAL A 157 -3.81 -1.40 -28.36
CA VAL A 157 -4.01 -2.09 -29.64
C VAL A 157 -4.01 -3.61 -29.43
N GLY A 158 -4.99 -4.30 -29.99
CA GLY A 158 -5.12 -5.76 -29.92
C GLY A 158 -5.66 -6.27 -28.59
N SER A 159 -5.46 -7.56 -28.32
CA SER A 159 -5.98 -8.26 -27.14
C SER A 159 -4.88 -8.74 -26.21
N PHE A 160 -5.25 -9.02 -24.97
CA PHE A 160 -4.44 -9.84 -24.08
C PHE A 160 -4.30 -11.25 -24.67
N PRO A 161 -3.11 -11.87 -24.60
CA PRO A 161 -3.03 -13.30 -24.81
C PRO A 161 -3.95 -14.00 -23.80
N ILE A 162 -4.51 -15.17 -24.17
CA ILE A 162 -5.40 -15.97 -23.30
C ILE A 162 -4.55 -16.61 -22.19
N VAL A 163 -4.05 -15.77 -21.30
CA VAL A 163 -3.24 -16.13 -20.15
C VAL A 163 -3.71 -15.22 -19.04
N GLU A 164 -4.04 -15.80 -17.89
CA GLU A 164 -4.43 -15.01 -16.73
C GLU A 164 -3.32 -14.02 -16.36
N ALA A 165 -3.73 -12.80 -16.02
CA ALA A 165 -2.81 -11.77 -15.55
C ALA A 165 -2.26 -12.14 -14.16
N ASN A 166 -1.21 -12.95 -14.15
CA ASN A 166 -0.49 -13.30 -12.93
C ASN A 166 0.46 -12.14 -12.57
N MET A 167 -0.04 -11.18 -11.80
CA MET A 167 0.77 -10.07 -11.29
C MET A 167 1.34 -10.42 -9.91
N ILE A 168 2.65 -10.31 -9.78
CA ILE A 168 3.34 -10.56 -8.52
C ILE A 168 3.63 -9.24 -7.83
N TRP A 169 3.18 -9.11 -6.59
CA TRP A 169 3.39 -7.93 -5.77
C TRP A 169 4.84 -7.82 -5.28
N ARG A 170 5.35 -6.58 -5.25
CA ARG A 170 6.47 -6.21 -4.40
C ARG A 170 6.12 -4.96 -3.60
N ILE A 171 6.51 -5.00 -2.35
CA ILE A 171 6.42 -3.88 -1.45
C ILE A 171 7.78 -3.21 -1.44
N ALA A 172 7.86 -1.92 -1.80
CA ALA A 172 9.00 -1.11 -1.38
C ALA A 172 8.53 -0.16 -0.28
N PHE A 173 8.58 -0.65 0.95
CA PHE A 173 8.83 0.25 2.04
C PHE A 173 10.33 0.52 2.00
N THR A 174 10.73 1.78 1.78
CA THR A 174 12.11 2.16 1.98
C THR A 174 12.50 1.73 3.39
N LYS A 175 13.48 0.84 3.49
CA LYS A 175 14.08 0.36 4.75
C LYS A 175 14.59 1.50 5.66
N SER A 176 14.49 2.77 5.26
CA SER A 176 15.20 3.91 5.83
C SER A 176 14.35 4.98 6.55
N VAL A 177 13.02 4.85 6.66
CA VAL A 177 12.21 5.83 7.44
C VAL A 177 11.89 5.33 8.87
N LEU A 178 12.26 4.10 9.21
CA LEU A 178 11.97 3.48 10.52
C LEU A 178 13.18 3.39 11.48
N LYS A 179 14.25 4.16 11.23
CA LYS A 179 15.28 4.40 12.26
C LYS A 179 15.11 5.82 12.78
N SER A 180 14.58 5.91 13.99
CA SER A 180 14.59 7.08 14.86
C SER A 180 13.63 8.21 14.49
N ILE A 181 12.41 8.11 15.03
CA ILE A 181 11.83 9.15 15.88
C ILE A 181 10.76 8.42 16.73
N CYS A 182 11.08 8.13 18.01
CA CYS A 182 10.06 7.80 19.02
C CYS A 182 9.24 9.09 19.22
N LEU A 183 8.22 9.29 18.39
CA LEU A 183 7.07 10.13 18.70
C LEU A 183 5.84 9.24 18.64
N CYS A 184 5.76 8.32 19.60
CA CYS A 184 4.54 7.60 19.92
C CYS A 184 3.49 8.61 20.38
N ARG A 185 2.44 8.84 19.58
CA ARG A 185 1.14 9.23 20.14
C ARG A 185 0.20 8.04 20.01
N ASN A 186 0.12 7.27 21.10
CA ASN A 186 -1.00 6.38 21.36
C ASN A 186 -2.24 7.26 21.54
N TYR A 187 -3.17 7.22 20.59
CA TYR A 187 -4.54 7.64 20.86
C TYR A 187 -5.23 6.50 21.60
N LYS A 188 -5.26 6.59 22.94
CA LYS A 188 -6.22 5.85 23.75
C LYS A 188 -7.51 6.66 23.74
N TYR A 189 -8.60 6.07 23.24
CA TYR A 189 -9.95 6.52 23.59
C TYR A 189 -10.27 6.04 25.01
#